data_AF-A0A497RAQ7-F1
#
_entry.id   AF-A0A497RAQ7-F1
#
_cell.length_a   1.000
_cell.length_b   1.000
_cell.length_c   1.000
_cell.angle_alpha   90.00
_cell.angle_beta   90.00
_cell.angle_gamma   90.00
#
_symmetry.space_group_name_H-M   'P 1'
#
loop_
_entity.id
_entity.type
_entity.pdbx_description
1 polymer ?
#
loop_
_entity_poly.entity_id
_entity_poly.type
_entity_poly.pdbx_seq_one_letter_code
_entity_poly.pdbx_strand_id
1 'polypeptide(L)'
;MRYYLKDEALIIEGEFEAVSSGLQGGWKKINYIFNHTVNDFDLEEPVDYLRKIAEKYGLKEYFGLLTSVPMDKLSIEKIDDVTVFVTAGVKNPNEKIGTINIIIVIDAVVSGGGMINAVITATEAKTKALIELGHNFTGTNTDAVIVAMTSKGRYYEYAGPMSELGRKIWIGVNKAVKESLLKWD
;
A
#
# COMPACT_ATOMS: atom_id res chain seq x y z
N MET A 1 13.97 -1.91 -8.05
CA MET A 1 13.60 -1.69 -6.62
C MET A 1 14.23 -2.78 -5.77
N ARG A 2 14.51 -2.49 -4.50
CA ARG A 2 14.85 -3.47 -3.46
C ARG A 2 13.83 -3.32 -2.33
N TYR A 3 13.50 -4.40 -1.63
CA TYR A 3 12.72 -4.31 -0.39
C TYR A 3 13.28 -5.28 0.66
N TYR A 4 13.03 -4.98 1.93
CA TYR A 4 13.43 -5.82 3.06
C TYR A 4 12.58 -5.48 4.29
N LEU A 5 12.50 -6.43 5.23
CA LEU A 5 11.97 -6.20 6.56
C LEU A 5 13.10 -5.77 7.50
N LYS A 6 12.85 -4.77 8.34
CA LYS A 6 13.77 -4.33 9.39
C LYS A 6 12.96 -3.93 10.62
N ASP A 7 13.22 -4.59 11.75
CA ASP A 7 12.41 -4.49 12.96
C ASP A 7 10.91 -4.67 12.60
N GLU A 8 10.07 -3.72 13.00
CA GLU A 8 8.63 -3.66 12.76
C GLU A 8 8.27 -2.94 11.44
N ALA A 9 9.14 -2.93 10.43
CA ALA A 9 8.87 -2.18 9.19
C ALA A 9 9.22 -2.98 7.93
N LEU A 10 8.33 -2.88 6.94
CA LEU A 10 8.68 -3.06 5.55
C LEU A 10 9.33 -1.78 5.02
N ILE A 11 10.49 -1.92 4.36
CA ILE A 11 11.17 -0.82 3.66
C ILE A 11 11.36 -1.22 2.20
N ILE A 12 10.99 -0.32 1.30
CA ILE A 12 11.14 -0.43 -0.15
C ILE A 12 12.01 0.74 -0.61
N GLU A 13 13.10 0.44 -1.31
CA GLU A 13 14.10 1.37 -1.81
C GLU A 13 14.13 1.39 -3.35
N GLY A 14 14.23 2.58 -3.91
CA GLY A 14 14.38 2.78 -5.35
C GLY A 14 14.39 4.26 -5.74
N GLU A 15 14.03 4.53 -6.98
CA GLU A 15 13.76 5.87 -7.49
C GLU A 15 12.34 5.81 -8.03
N PHE A 16 11.42 6.56 -7.43
CA PHE A 16 10.02 6.49 -7.78
C PHE A 16 9.40 7.86 -8.03
N GLU A 17 8.44 7.89 -8.93
CA GLU A 17 7.37 8.88 -8.89
C GLU A 17 6.13 8.22 -8.28
N ALA A 18 5.57 8.81 -7.24
CA ALA A 18 4.55 8.15 -6.43
C ALA A 18 3.41 9.07 -6.03
N VAL A 19 2.23 8.46 -5.84
CA VAL A 19 1.06 9.04 -5.20
C VAL A 19 0.72 8.26 -3.94
N SER A 20 0.35 8.95 -2.86
CA SER A 20 -0.01 8.36 -1.58
C SER A 20 -1.28 9.00 -1.01
N SER A 21 -2.17 8.20 -0.44
CA SER A 21 -3.30 8.66 0.37
C SER A 21 -3.02 8.65 1.88
N GLY A 22 -1.83 8.20 2.29
CA GLY A 22 -1.45 8.13 3.70
C GLY A 22 -1.11 9.48 4.33
N LEU A 23 -0.59 9.45 5.56
CA LEU A 23 -0.08 10.64 6.24
C LEU A 23 0.97 11.35 5.39
N GLN A 24 0.86 12.69 5.30
CA GLN A 24 1.69 13.51 4.42
C GLN A 24 1.71 13.03 2.96
N GLY A 25 0.59 12.44 2.50
CA GLY A 25 0.37 11.97 1.14
C GLY A 25 0.36 13.11 0.10
N GLY A 26 -0.05 12.77 -1.11
CA GLY A 26 0.07 13.63 -2.29
C GLY A 26 0.90 12.96 -3.37
N TRP A 27 1.47 13.76 -4.28
CA TRP A 27 2.23 13.28 -5.44
C TRP A 27 3.63 13.87 -5.44
N LYS A 28 4.67 13.03 -5.40
CA LYS A 28 6.06 13.50 -5.46
C LYS A 28 7.03 12.39 -5.88
N LYS A 29 8.26 12.80 -6.18
CA LYS A 29 9.39 11.87 -6.34
C LYS A 29 9.91 11.47 -4.97
N ILE A 30 10.22 10.18 -4.81
CA ILE A 30 10.67 9.58 -3.55
C ILE A 30 11.73 8.51 -3.82
N ASN A 31 12.56 8.23 -2.82
CA ASN A 31 13.48 7.10 -2.83
C ASN A 31 13.03 5.93 -1.98
N TYR A 32 12.19 6.18 -0.98
CA TYR A 32 11.78 5.16 -0.03
C TYR A 32 10.27 5.12 0.16
N ILE A 33 9.75 3.91 0.31
CA ILE A 33 8.40 3.67 0.81
C ILE A 33 8.55 2.77 2.03
N PHE A 34 7.81 3.04 3.10
CA PHE A 34 7.77 2.12 4.24
C PHE A 34 6.37 1.94 4.79
N ASN A 35 6.16 0.82 5.46
CA ASN A 35 4.96 0.53 6.24
C ASN A 35 5.42 -0.02 7.60
N HIS A 36 5.01 0.64 8.68
CA HIS A 36 5.52 0.36 10.03
C HIS A 36 4.40 -0.06 10.97
N THR A 37 4.60 -1.17 11.68
CA THR A 37 3.69 -1.62 12.74
C THR A 37 3.77 -0.65 13.91
N VAL A 38 2.64 -0.15 14.37
CA VAL A 38 2.52 0.60 15.62
C VAL A 38 1.70 -0.21 16.62
N ASN A 39 2.16 -0.23 17.88
CA ASN A 39 1.48 -0.97 18.96
C ASN A 39 0.50 -0.09 19.75
N ASP A 40 0.64 1.23 19.64
CA ASP A 40 -0.22 2.23 20.27
C ASP A 40 -0.84 3.11 19.18
N PHE A 41 -2.17 3.21 19.16
CA PHE A 41 -2.94 3.93 18.14
C PHE A 41 -3.50 5.26 18.63
N ASP A 42 -3.42 5.55 19.92
CA ASP A 42 -3.74 6.88 20.46
C ASP A 42 -2.50 7.80 20.31
N LEU A 43 -1.95 7.82 19.09
CA LEU A 43 -0.87 8.73 18.72
C LEU A 43 -1.45 10.14 18.62
N GLU A 44 -1.14 11.00 19.61
CA GLU A 44 -1.53 12.42 19.57
C GLU A 44 -0.98 13.13 18.33
N GLU A 45 0.24 12.79 17.92
CA GLU A 45 0.98 13.44 16.82
C GLU A 45 1.49 12.40 15.80
N PRO A 46 0.61 11.81 14.97
CA PRO A 46 0.96 10.69 14.08
C PRO A 46 1.93 11.10 12.97
N VAL A 47 1.90 12.36 12.54
CA VAL A 47 2.83 12.90 11.53
C VAL A 47 4.26 12.98 12.08
N ASP A 48 4.43 13.47 13.29
CA ASP A 48 5.75 13.53 13.94
C ASP A 48 6.27 12.14 14.28
N TYR A 49 5.37 11.22 14.67
CA TYR A 49 5.74 9.82 14.84
C TYR A 49 6.29 9.22 13.54
N LEU A 50 5.56 9.37 12.42
CA LEU A 50 6.00 8.89 11.11
C LEU A 50 7.39 9.44 10.73
N ARG A 51 7.62 10.73 10.98
CA ARG A 51 8.90 11.40 10.73
C ARG A 51 10.03 10.80 11.57
N LYS A 52 9.81 10.57 12.87
CA LYS A 52 10.79 9.93 13.75
C LYS A 52 11.14 8.51 13.29
N ILE A 53 10.17 7.76 12.76
CA ILE A 53 10.42 6.43 12.18
C ILE A 53 11.29 6.53 10.92
N ALA A 54 11.00 7.47 10.02
CA ALA A 54 11.85 7.71 8.85
C ALA A 54 13.27 8.09 9.25
N GLU A 55 13.44 8.99 10.23
CA GLU A 55 14.74 9.38 10.79
C GLU A 55 15.49 8.17 11.39
N LYS A 56 14.82 7.33 12.19
CA LYS A 56 15.38 6.09 12.77
C LYS A 56 15.98 5.17 11.71
N TYR A 57 15.31 5.04 10.56
CA TYR A 57 15.75 4.18 9.46
C TYR A 57 16.64 4.90 8.44
N GLY A 58 16.90 6.20 8.61
CA GLY A 58 17.69 7.02 7.68
C GLY A 58 17.02 7.26 6.33
N LEU A 59 15.68 7.19 6.28
CA LEU A 59 14.90 7.32 5.05
C LEU A 59 14.72 8.80 4.71
N LYS A 60 15.11 9.18 3.49
CA LYS A 60 14.93 10.53 2.94
C LYS A 60 13.96 10.47 1.77
N GLU A 61 13.20 11.54 1.52
CA GLU A 61 12.27 11.60 0.38
C GLU A 61 11.36 10.37 0.31
N TYR A 62 10.38 10.29 1.20
CA TYR A 62 9.59 9.08 1.40
C TYR A 62 8.08 9.30 1.35
N PHE A 63 7.37 8.20 1.14
CA PHE A 63 6.05 8.00 1.71
C PHE A 63 6.09 6.88 2.75
N GLY A 64 5.34 7.06 3.82
CA GLY A 64 5.29 6.11 4.93
C GLY A 64 3.86 5.85 5.35
N LEU A 65 3.57 4.61 5.70
CA LEU A 65 2.30 4.18 6.27
C LEU A 65 2.53 3.64 7.69
N LEU A 66 1.51 3.79 8.53
CA LEU A 66 1.45 3.16 9.86
C LEU A 66 0.35 2.10 9.83
N THR A 67 0.60 0.97 10.45
CA THR A 67 -0.35 -0.15 10.47
C THR A 67 -0.44 -0.80 11.84
N SER A 68 -1.59 -1.39 12.15
CA SER A 68 -1.77 -2.24 13.34
C SER A 68 -1.37 -3.68 13.14
N VAL A 69 -1.03 -4.02 11.90
CA VAL A 69 -0.84 -5.39 11.46
C VAL A 69 0.65 -5.71 11.53
N PRO A 70 1.07 -6.70 12.33
CA PRO A 70 2.46 -7.13 12.41
C PRO A 70 3.01 -7.53 11.03
N MET A 71 4.30 -7.28 10.80
CA MET A 71 4.93 -7.49 9.50
C MET A 71 5.04 -8.96 9.09
N ASP A 72 4.85 -9.92 10.00
CA ASP A 72 4.72 -11.34 9.66
C ASP A 72 3.41 -11.67 8.92
N LYS A 73 2.42 -10.76 8.98
CA LYS A 73 1.15 -10.83 8.24
C LYS A 73 1.19 -10.11 6.90
N LEU A 74 2.34 -9.51 6.56
CA LEU A 74 2.56 -8.90 5.25
C LEU A 74 2.32 -9.93 4.14
N SER A 75 1.57 -9.52 3.13
CA SER A 75 1.42 -10.25 1.87
C SER A 75 2.16 -9.52 0.76
N ILE A 76 2.85 -10.28 -0.10
CA ILE A 76 3.58 -9.74 -1.24
C ILE A 76 3.22 -10.53 -2.47
N GLU A 77 2.66 -9.84 -3.47
CA GLU A 77 2.22 -10.44 -4.73
C GLU A 77 2.92 -9.78 -5.90
N LYS A 78 3.48 -10.58 -6.81
CA LYS A 78 4.13 -10.06 -8.03
C LYS A 78 3.39 -10.57 -9.27
N ILE A 79 2.89 -9.63 -10.06
CA ILE A 79 2.22 -9.87 -11.34
C ILE A 79 2.99 -9.10 -12.42
N ASP A 80 3.87 -9.79 -13.14
CA ASP A 80 4.76 -9.21 -14.14
C ASP A 80 5.60 -8.03 -13.60
N ASP A 81 5.29 -6.82 -14.07
CA ASP A 81 5.88 -5.52 -13.73
C ASP A 81 5.19 -4.83 -12.54
N VAL A 82 4.19 -5.46 -11.92
CA VAL A 82 3.51 -4.93 -10.73
C VAL A 82 3.87 -5.77 -9.51
N THR A 83 4.36 -5.13 -8.45
CA THR A 83 4.54 -5.74 -7.13
C THR A 83 3.62 -5.05 -6.13
N VAL A 84 2.82 -5.83 -5.40
CA VAL A 84 1.84 -5.36 -4.42
C VAL A 84 2.24 -5.86 -3.04
N PHE A 85 2.26 -4.96 -2.07
CA PHE A 85 2.52 -5.23 -0.65
C PHE A 85 1.27 -4.85 0.13
N VAL A 86 0.77 -5.74 0.98
CA VAL A 86 -0.44 -5.50 1.76
C VAL A 86 -0.27 -5.94 3.20
N THR A 87 -0.68 -5.06 4.12
CA THR A 87 -0.98 -5.41 5.51
C THR A 87 -2.45 -5.10 5.77
N ALA A 88 -3.24 -6.12 6.11
CA ALA A 88 -4.67 -6.00 6.31
C ALA A 88 -5.08 -6.60 7.65
N GLY A 89 -5.84 -5.83 8.44
CA GLY A 89 -6.39 -6.25 9.73
C GLY A 89 -7.77 -5.65 9.92
N VAL A 90 -8.78 -6.52 10.05
CA VAL A 90 -10.19 -6.13 10.17
C VAL A 90 -10.80 -6.80 11.41
N LYS A 91 -10.70 -6.16 12.58
CA LYS A 91 -11.46 -6.58 13.76
C LYS A 91 -12.68 -5.67 13.84
N ASN A 92 -13.85 -6.18 13.41
CA ASN A 92 -15.18 -5.58 13.53
C ASN A 92 -15.35 -4.12 13.00
N PRO A 93 -16.26 -3.83 12.04
CA PRO A 93 -16.42 -2.48 11.46
C PRO A 93 -16.83 -1.37 12.45
N ASN A 94 -17.10 -1.70 13.72
CA ASN A 94 -17.41 -0.77 14.82
C ASN A 94 -16.31 -0.66 15.89
N GLU A 95 -15.20 -1.40 15.76
CA GLU A 95 -14.04 -1.19 16.64
C GLU A 95 -13.17 -0.05 16.10
N LYS A 96 -12.53 0.68 17.00
CA LYS A 96 -11.63 1.79 16.65
C LYS A 96 -10.44 1.34 15.79
N ILE A 97 -10.14 0.05 15.70
CA ILE A 97 -8.87 -0.49 15.19
C ILE A 97 -9.12 -1.41 13.99
N GLY A 98 -8.85 -0.90 12.79
CA GLY A 98 -8.77 -1.65 11.55
C GLY A 98 -8.02 -0.83 10.51
N THR A 99 -7.19 -1.49 9.70
CA THR A 99 -6.41 -0.84 8.64
C THR A 99 -6.13 -1.81 7.51
N ILE A 100 -6.20 -1.32 6.27
CA ILE A 100 -5.71 -2.01 5.08
C ILE A 100 -4.79 -1.06 4.33
N ASN A 101 -3.48 -1.32 4.45
CA ASN A 101 -2.45 -0.56 3.75
C ASN A 101 -2.00 -1.33 2.52
N ILE A 102 -2.02 -0.68 1.36
CA ILE A 102 -1.66 -1.25 0.07
C ILE A 102 -0.55 -0.40 -0.54
N ILE A 103 0.58 -1.02 -0.87
CA ILE A 103 1.65 -0.38 -1.63
C ILE A 103 1.79 -1.12 -2.95
N ILE A 104 1.73 -0.38 -4.05
CA ILE A 104 1.89 -0.90 -5.41
C ILE A 104 3.13 -0.25 -6.00
N VAL A 105 4.09 -1.07 -6.42
CA VAL A 105 5.24 -0.62 -7.19
C VAL A 105 5.14 -1.18 -8.61
N ILE A 106 5.21 -0.27 -9.59
CA ILE A 106 5.06 -0.55 -11.01
C ILE A 106 6.41 -0.29 -11.69
N ASP A 107 7.01 -1.33 -12.25
CA ASP A 107 8.28 -1.23 -12.99
C ASP A 107 8.03 -0.80 -14.46
N ALA A 108 7.42 0.38 -14.60
CA ALA A 108 6.97 0.96 -15.86
C ALA A 108 6.92 2.50 -15.78
N VAL A 109 6.58 3.13 -16.89
CA VAL A 109 6.09 4.53 -16.96
C VAL A 109 4.56 4.50 -17.03
N VAL A 110 3.91 5.30 -16.20
CA VAL A 110 2.45 5.41 -16.17
C VAL A 110 2.06 6.88 -16.32
N SER A 111 1.03 7.15 -17.12
CA SER A 111 0.51 8.52 -17.26
C SER A 111 0.00 9.07 -15.93
N GLY A 112 -0.13 10.40 -15.86
CA GLY A 112 -0.71 11.06 -14.69
C GLY A 112 -2.11 10.53 -14.34
N GLY A 113 -2.98 10.41 -15.35
CA GLY A 113 -4.31 9.81 -15.18
C GLY A 113 -4.24 8.33 -14.78
N GLY A 114 -3.29 7.59 -15.35
CA GLY A 114 -3.05 6.18 -15.03
C GLY A 114 -2.68 5.96 -13.57
N MET A 115 -1.82 6.77 -12.97
CA MET A 115 -1.47 6.64 -11.54
C MET A 115 -2.69 6.86 -10.63
N ILE A 116 -3.57 7.81 -10.95
CA ILE A 116 -4.82 8.02 -10.22
C ILE A 116 -5.79 6.83 -10.43
N ASN A 117 -5.90 6.33 -11.66
CA ASN A 117 -6.69 5.13 -11.96
C ASN A 117 -6.20 3.90 -11.18
N ALA A 118 -4.90 3.78 -10.95
CA ALA A 118 -4.32 2.69 -10.18
C ALA A 118 -4.79 2.72 -8.72
N VAL A 119 -4.88 3.90 -8.10
CA VAL A 119 -5.43 4.06 -6.74
C VAL A 119 -6.90 3.63 -6.68
N ILE A 120 -7.70 4.05 -7.67
CA ILE A 120 -9.12 3.65 -7.77
C ILE A 120 -9.23 2.12 -7.92
N THR A 121 -8.48 1.54 -8.85
CA THR A 121 -8.48 0.09 -9.11
C THR A 121 -8.04 -0.72 -7.89
N ALA A 122 -7.03 -0.25 -7.17
CA ALA A 122 -6.60 -0.89 -5.91
C ALA A 122 -7.72 -0.86 -4.87
N THR A 123 -8.44 0.26 -4.75
CA THR A 123 -9.55 0.43 -3.80
C THR A 123 -10.72 -0.50 -4.12
N GLU A 124 -11.08 -0.63 -5.41
CA GLU A 124 -12.13 -1.54 -5.86
C GLU A 124 -11.73 -3.01 -5.68
N ALA A 125 -10.48 -3.37 -6.01
CA ALA A 125 -9.97 -4.73 -5.84
C ALA A 125 -9.93 -5.17 -4.37
N LYS A 126 -9.53 -4.25 -3.46
CA LYS A 126 -9.61 -4.43 -2.01
C LYS A 126 -11.04 -4.66 -1.55
N THR A 127 -11.97 -3.81 -1.99
CA THR A 127 -13.40 -3.94 -1.68
C THR A 127 -13.93 -5.30 -2.14
N LYS A 128 -13.57 -5.72 -3.35
CA LYS A 128 -13.95 -7.03 -3.89
C LYS A 128 -13.40 -8.17 -3.03
N ALA A 129 -12.15 -8.09 -2.58
CA ALA A 129 -11.54 -9.08 -1.70
C ALA A 129 -12.31 -9.22 -0.38
N LEU A 130 -12.65 -8.09 0.25
CA LEU A 130 -13.44 -8.08 1.49
C LEU A 130 -14.81 -8.76 1.31
N ILE A 131 -15.54 -8.40 0.24
CA ILE A 131 -16.85 -8.99 -0.08
C ILE A 131 -16.72 -10.50 -0.32
N GLU A 132 -15.69 -10.94 -1.04
CA GLU A 132 -15.46 -12.37 -1.32
C GLU A 132 -15.10 -13.19 -0.07
N LEU A 133 -14.58 -12.55 0.97
CA LEU A 133 -14.35 -13.15 2.30
C LEU A 133 -15.58 -13.07 3.21
N GLY A 134 -16.72 -12.56 2.71
CA GLY A 134 -17.98 -12.49 3.46
C GLY A 134 -18.14 -11.23 4.31
N HIS A 135 -17.25 -10.25 4.20
CA HIS A 135 -17.44 -8.94 4.83
C HIS A 135 -18.48 -8.10 4.08
N ASN A 136 -19.20 -7.24 4.80
CA ASN A 136 -20.23 -6.35 4.27
C ASN A 136 -19.80 -4.86 4.26
N PHE A 137 -18.49 -4.60 4.30
CA PHE A 137 -17.89 -3.26 4.27
C PHE A 137 -16.81 -3.18 3.18
N THR A 138 -16.48 -1.96 2.76
CA THR A 138 -15.56 -1.69 1.64
C THR A 138 -14.14 -1.34 2.07
N GLY A 139 -13.91 -1.21 3.37
CA GLY A 139 -12.64 -0.79 3.94
C GLY A 139 -12.73 -0.59 5.45
N THR A 140 -11.70 0.01 6.00
CA THR A 140 -11.60 0.38 7.42
C THR A 140 -11.48 1.90 7.59
N ASN A 141 -11.34 2.37 8.84
CA ASN A 141 -11.23 3.79 9.16
C ASN A 141 -9.96 4.45 8.61
N THR A 142 -8.87 3.70 8.43
CA THR A 142 -7.53 4.24 8.16
C THR A 142 -6.83 3.59 6.97
N ASP A 143 -7.60 3.05 6.02
CA ASP A 143 -7.04 2.46 4.80
C ASP A 143 -6.17 3.47 4.04
N ALA A 144 -5.03 3.01 3.54
CA ALA A 144 -4.13 3.84 2.74
C ALA A 144 -3.56 3.10 1.54
N VAL A 145 -3.36 3.83 0.44
CA VAL A 145 -2.80 3.32 -0.81
C VAL A 145 -1.60 4.17 -1.21
N ILE A 146 -0.49 3.51 -1.57
CA ILE A 146 0.63 4.11 -2.28
C ILE A 146 0.74 3.44 -3.64
N VAL A 147 0.81 4.23 -4.71
CA VAL A 147 1.18 3.76 -6.05
C VAL A 147 2.46 4.46 -6.45
N ALA A 148 3.48 3.69 -6.78
CA ALA A 148 4.80 4.17 -7.16
C ALA A 148 5.22 3.55 -8.49
N MET A 149 5.77 4.36 -9.39
CA MET A 149 6.34 3.89 -10.65
C MET A 149 7.85 4.14 -10.69
N THR A 150 8.62 3.24 -11.33
CA THR A 150 10.07 3.42 -11.52
C THR A 150 10.41 4.43 -12.63
N SER A 151 9.41 4.86 -13.40
CA SER A 151 9.53 5.77 -14.55
C SER A 151 10.51 5.26 -15.62
N LYS A 152 10.64 3.93 -15.74
CA LYS A 152 11.52 3.25 -16.69
C LYS A 152 10.74 2.15 -17.40
N GLY A 153 11.14 1.83 -18.64
CA GLY A 153 10.54 0.72 -19.39
C GLY A 153 9.24 1.07 -20.10
N ARG A 154 8.27 0.15 -20.04
CA ARG A 154 7.02 0.21 -20.81
C ARG A 154 6.15 1.39 -20.39
N TYR A 155 5.42 1.99 -21.34
CA TYR A 155 4.43 3.03 -21.04
C TYR A 155 3.00 2.47 -20.93
N TYR A 156 2.27 2.91 -19.90
CA TYR A 156 0.85 2.66 -19.71
C TYR A 156 0.06 3.97 -19.61
N GLU A 157 -0.91 4.14 -20.51
CA GLU A 157 -1.81 5.30 -20.49
C GLU A 157 -2.89 5.18 -19.41
N TYR A 158 -3.36 3.96 -19.16
CA TYR A 158 -4.50 3.69 -18.27
C TYR A 158 -4.16 2.59 -17.27
N ALA A 159 -4.74 2.68 -16.08
CA ALA A 159 -4.66 1.65 -15.06
C ALA A 159 -6.03 1.30 -14.46
N GLY A 160 -7.14 1.59 -15.16
CA GLY A 160 -8.48 1.18 -14.75
C GLY A 160 -8.66 -0.35 -14.82
N PRO A 161 -9.64 -0.96 -14.12
CA PRO A 161 -9.68 -2.41 -13.86
C PRO A 161 -9.61 -3.33 -15.08
N MET A 162 -10.07 -2.87 -16.25
CA MET A 162 -10.08 -3.64 -17.50
C MET A 162 -8.89 -3.34 -18.43
N SER A 163 -8.11 -2.30 -18.13
CA SER A 163 -6.84 -2.03 -18.82
C SER A 163 -5.80 -3.10 -18.48
N GLU A 164 -4.76 -3.21 -19.29
CA GLU A 164 -3.70 -4.20 -19.05
C GLU A 164 -3.04 -4.01 -17.67
N LEU A 165 -2.58 -2.80 -17.35
CA LEU A 165 -1.97 -2.50 -16.06
C LEU A 165 -2.98 -2.64 -14.91
N GLY A 166 -4.21 -2.16 -15.09
CA GLY A 166 -5.24 -2.25 -14.06
C GLY A 166 -5.65 -3.68 -13.73
N ARG A 167 -5.66 -4.60 -14.71
CA ARG A 167 -5.89 -6.04 -14.44
C ARG A 167 -4.80 -6.64 -13.56
N LYS A 168 -3.53 -6.29 -13.80
CA LYS A 168 -2.40 -6.76 -12.98
C LYS A 168 -2.53 -6.26 -11.53
N ILE A 169 -2.82 -4.97 -11.37
CA ILE A 169 -3.09 -4.35 -10.06
C ILE A 169 -4.27 -5.04 -9.37
N TRP A 170 -5.39 -5.22 -10.08
CA TRP A 170 -6.59 -5.84 -9.54
C TRP A 170 -6.31 -7.24 -9.00
N ILE A 171 -5.64 -8.09 -9.79
CA ILE A 171 -5.30 -9.45 -9.41
C ILE A 171 -4.35 -9.44 -8.20
N GLY A 172 -3.30 -8.63 -8.24
CA GLY A 172 -2.31 -8.56 -7.16
C GLY A 172 -2.91 -8.06 -5.85
N VAL A 173 -3.70 -6.99 -5.88
CA VAL A 173 -4.36 -6.44 -4.69
C VAL A 173 -5.40 -7.39 -4.13
N ASN A 174 -6.27 -7.97 -4.97
CA ASN A 174 -7.30 -8.89 -4.49
C ASN A 174 -6.69 -10.11 -3.79
N LYS A 175 -5.63 -10.69 -4.35
CA LYS A 175 -4.90 -11.81 -3.73
C LYS A 175 -4.20 -11.40 -2.44
N ALA A 176 -3.42 -10.32 -2.47
CA ALA A 176 -2.62 -9.89 -1.32
C ALA A 176 -3.47 -9.48 -0.12
N VAL A 177 -4.63 -8.83 -0.35
CA VAL A 177 -5.58 -8.51 0.72
C VAL A 177 -6.12 -9.78 1.36
N LYS A 178 -6.55 -10.76 0.55
CA LYS A 178 -7.05 -12.04 1.08
C LYS A 178 -6.00 -12.78 1.88
N GLU A 179 -4.80 -12.89 1.33
CA GLU A 179 -3.70 -13.59 2.00
C GLU A 179 -3.30 -12.90 3.31
N SER A 180 -3.21 -11.56 3.35
CA SER A 180 -2.88 -10.84 4.59
C SER A 180 -3.96 -11.03 5.66
N LEU A 181 -5.23 -10.97 5.29
CA LEU A 181 -6.36 -11.23 6.20
C LEU A 181 -6.38 -12.66 6.72
N LEU A 182 -6.13 -13.65 5.87
CA LEU A 182 -6.05 -15.06 6.29
C LEU A 182 -4.89 -15.34 7.25
N LYS A 183 -3.80 -14.56 7.18
CA LYS A 183 -2.71 -14.64 8.16
C LYS A 183 -3.08 -13.95 9.48
N TRP A 184 -3.96 -12.95 9.43
CA TRP A 184 -4.35 -12.12 10.58
C TRP A 184 -5.29 -12.84 11.55
N ASP A 185 -6.20 -13.67 11.01
CA ASP A 185 -7.08 -14.55 11.79
C ASP A 185 -6.30 -15.59 12.61
#